data_AF-A0A5D0QDG1-F1
#
_entry.id   AF-A0A5D0QDG1-F1
#
_cell.length_a   1.000
_cell.length_b   1.000
_cell.length_c   1.000
_cell.angle_alpha   90.00
_cell.angle_beta   90.00
_cell.angle_gamma   90.00
#
_symmetry.space_group_name_H-M   'P 1'
#
loop_
_entity.id
_entity.type
_entity.pdbx_description
1 polymer ?
#
loop_
_entity_poly.entity_id
_entity_poly.type
_entity_poly.pdbx_seq_one_letter_code
_entity_poly.pdbx_strand_id
1 'polypeptide(L)'
;MTLPDKLAEALGEPPVPEGTWDEEVVYVSAAALRRRLPAEDLAARVRELDGVAAVEIQGRGFLRIVLTEPSLDAEPAAVPCQPVWPDFPRTWDNPGFVVRYGHARACAVLRWAGQLGVGDGFAAAELSDRYHRRVLRVLAELPGRVVSREPGWEGYLLRLALAYHDAHERAPAVPVGDEEPGPVHAARVRVADVVRKVLPGPDRL
;
A
#
# COMPACT_ATOMS: atom_id res chain seq x y z
N MET A 1 11.79 9.65 -6.16
CA MET A 1 10.34 9.90 -6.24
C MET A 1 9.69 8.70 -6.86
N THR A 2 8.73 8.11 -6.18
CA THR A 2 7.86 7.08 -6.74
C THR A 2 6.80 7.72 -7.64
N LEU A 3 6.03 6.91 -8.38
CA LEU A 3 4.96 7.43 -9.23
C LEU A 3 3.85 8.13 -8.42
N PRO A 4 3.43 7.64 -7.24
CA PRO A 4 2.52 8.38 -6.36
C PRO A 4 3.06 9.74 -5.93
N ASP A 5 4.36 9.87 -5.65
CA ASP A 5 4.96 11.17 -5.35
C ASP A 5 4.85 12.14 -6.54
N LYS A 6 5.18 11.66 -7.75
CA LYS A 6 5.06 12.44 -8.99
C LYS A 6 3.61 12.88 -9.24
N LEU A 7 2.64 11.98 -8.99
CA LEU A 7 1.23 12.30 -9.09
C LEU A 7 0.83 13.37 -8.06
N ALA A 8 1.27 13.22 -6.81
CA ALA A 8 0.99 14.19 -5.77
C ALA A 8 1.57 15.58 -6.09
N GLU A 9 2.77 15.64 -6.66
CA GLU A 9 3.39 16.89 -7.15
C GLU A 9 2.59 17.50 -8.31
N ALA A 10 2.23 16.69 -9.30
CA ALA A 10 1.47 17.16 -10.46
C ALA A 10 0.10 17.72 -10.07
N LEU A 11 -0.60 17.01 -9.17
CA LEU A 11 -1.94 17.35 -8.67
C LEU A 11 -1.90 18.45 -7.59
N GLY A 12 -0.76 18.62 -6.90
CA GLY A 12 -0.62 19.49 -5.74
C GLY A 12 -1.28 18.95 -4.47
N GLU A 13 -1.71 17.69 -4.47
CA GLU A 13 -2.21 16.92 -3.32
C GLU A 13 -2.08 15.41 -3.62
N PRO A 14 -1.92 14.54 -2.61
CA PRO A 14 -1.89 13.10 -2.83
C PRO A 14 -3.20 12.59 -3.45
N PRO A 15 -3.15 11.79 -4.54
CA PRO A 15 -4.35 11.17 -5.07
C PRO A 15 -4.87 10.06 -4.14
N VAL A 16 -6.14 9.68 -4.30
CA VAL A 16 -6.80 8.66 -3.46
C VAL A 16 -6.91 7.34 -4.25
N PRO A 17 -6.47 6.19 -3.74
CA PRO A 17 -6.66 4.92 -4.44
C PRO A 17 -8.15 4.51 -4.45
N GLU A 18 -8.62 4.05 -5.60
CA GLU A 18 -10.01 3.63 -5.84
C GLU A 18 -10.11 2.13 -6.13
N GLY A 19 -11.23 1.52 -5.74
CA GLY A 19 -11.51 0.10 -6.00
C GLY A 19 -10.67 -0.86 -5.14
N THR A 20 -10.55 -2.10 -5.61
CA THR A 20 -9.82 -3.19 -4.92
C THR A 20 -8.40 -3.39 -5.43
N TRP A 21 -8.11 -2.87 -6.63
CA TRP A 21 -6.93 -3.17 -7.43
C TRP A 21 -6.78 -4.63 -7.82
N ASP A 22 -7.84 -5.45 -7.74
CA ASP A 22 -7.75 -6.85 -8.21
C ASP A 22 -7.40 -6.89 -9.72
N GLU A 23 -7.96 -5.98 -10.54
CA GLU A 23 -7.74 -5.89 -12.00
C GLU A 23 -6.92 -4.66 -12.42
N GLU A 24 -7.30 -3.47 -11.95
CA GLU A 24 -6.70 -2.19 -12.36
C GLU A 24 -6.18 -1.40 -11.16
N VAL A 25 -5.02 -0.75 -11.32
CA VAL A 25 -4.46 0.17 -10.33
C VAL A 25 -5.00 1.57 -10.62
N VAL A 26 -5.96 2.00 -9.80
CA VAL A 26 -6.72 3.23 -10.04
C VAL A 26 -6.55 4.20 -8.90
N TYR A 27 -6.30 5.45 -9.27
CA TYR A 27 -6.34 6.61 -8.40
C TYR A 27 -7.40 7.60 -8.87
N VAL A 28 -7.99 8.32 -7.92
CA VAL A 28 -8.88 9.44 -8.19
C VAL A 28 -8.38 10.72 -7.54
N SER A 29 -8.64 11.85 -8.20
CA SER A 29 -8.29 13.17 -7.69
C SER A 29 -9.39 14.19 -7.94
N ALA A 30 -9.66 15.01 -6.92
CA ALA A 30 -10.53 16.18 -6.99
C ALA A 30 -9.73 17.49 -7.11
N ALA A 31 -8.42 17.41 -7.38
CA ALA A 31 -7.51 18.54 -7.33
C ALA A 31 -7.94 19.69 -8.26
N ALA A 32 -8.39 19.38 -9.48
CA ALA A 32 -8.89 20.38 -10.42
C ALA A 32 -10.06 21.18 -9.83
N LEU A 33 -11.04 20.50 -9.22
CA LEU A 33 -12.19 21.13 -8.57
C LEU A 33 -11.78 21.98 -7.35
N ARG A 34 -10.98 21.41 -6.44
CA ARG A 34 -10.56 22.09 -5.21
C ARG A 34 -9.74 23.34 -5.48
N ARG A 35 -8.90 23.29 -6.52
CA ARG A 35 -7.97 24.36 -6.89
C ARG A 35 -8.52 25.28 -7.97
N ARG A 36 -9.73 25.00 -8.50
CA ARG A 36 -10.39 25.74 -9.59
C ARG A 36 -9.51 25.84 -10.85
N LEU A 37 -8.86 24.73 -11.19
CA LEU A 37 -8.03 24.60 -12.40
C LEU A 37 -8.83 23.90 -13.51
N PRO A 38 -8.53 24.17 -14.80
CA PRO A 38 -9.05 23.36 -15.90
C PRO A 38 -8.64 21.88 -15.72
N ALA A 39 -9.60 20.97 -15.79
CA ALA A 39 -9.34 19.55 -15.59
C ALA A 39 -8.50 18.96 -16.74
N GLU A 40 -8.66 19.52 -17.94
CA GLU A 40 -7.94 19.16 -19.16
C GLU A 40 -6.44 19.39 -19.03
N ASP A 41 -6.04 20.57 -18.53
CA ASP A 41 -4.63 20.94 -18.33
C ASP A 41 -3.98 20.01 -17.29
N LEU A 42 -4.70 19.74 -16.20
CA LEU A 42 -4.19 18.85 -15.16
C LEU A 42 -4.10 17.40 -15.65
N ALA A 43 -5.10 16.93 -16.41
CA ALA A 43 -5.08 15.61 -17.00
C ALA A 43 -3.93 15.47 -18.02
N ALA A 44 -3.66 16.49 -18.84
CA ALA A 44 -2.54 16.49 -19.77
C ALA A 44 -1.20 16.32 -19.06
N ARG A 45 -0.96 17.11 -18.00
CA ARG A 45 0.24 16.99 -17.16
C ARG A 45 0.40 15.61 -16.52
N VAL A 46 -0.69 15.01 -16.06
CA VAL A 46 -0.64 13.67 -15.44
C VAL A 46 -0.36 12.59 -16.49
N ARG A 47 -0.87 12.72 -17.72
CA ARG A 47 -0.60 11.76 -18.81
C ARG A 47 0.86 11.73 -19.25
N GLU A 48 1.61 12.80 -19.04
CA GLU A 48 3.04 12.88 -19.35
C GLU A 48 3.92 12.09 -18.36
N LEU A 49 3.35 11.61 -17.25
CA LEU A 49 4.10 10.85 -16.26
C LEU A 49 4.27 9.39 -16.67
N ASP A 50 5.53 8.93 -16.71
CA ASP A 50 5.86 7.53 -16.96
C ASP A 50 5.14 6.59 -15.98
N GLY A 51 4.45 5.59 -16.53
CA GLY A 51 3.69 4.59 -15.77
C GLY A 51 2.19 4.88 -15.65
N VAL A 52 1.73 6.06 -16.06
CA VAL A 52 0.30 6.35 -16.23
C VAL A 52 -0.20 5.72 -17.53
N ALA A 53 -1.14 4.78 -17.42
CA ALA A 53 -1.75 4.09 -18.56
C ALA A 53 -2.89 4.91 -19.17
N ALA A 54 -3.71 5.55 -18.34
CA ALA A 54 -4.83 6.36 -18.80
C ALA A 54 -5.21 7.45 -17.78
N VAL A 55 -5.78 8.54 -18.28
CA VAL A 55 -6.42 9.57 -17.45
C VAL A 55 -7.75 9.94 -18.08
N GLU A 56 -8.82 9.80 -17.31
CA GLU A 56 -10.19 10.13 -17.68
C GLU A 56 -10.70 11.26 -16.81
N ILE A 57 -11.41 12.21 -17.42
CA ILE A 57 -12.10 13.27 -16.70
C ILE A 57 -13.55 12.81 -16.49
N GLN A 58 -13.95 12.70 -15.24
CA GLN A 58 -15.29 12.26 -14.85
C GLN A 58 -16.12 13.42 -14.31
N GLY A 59 -17.38 13.47 -14.75
CA GLY A 59 -18.38 14.42 -14.28
C GLY A 59 -17.91 15.87 -14.37
N ARG A 60 -17.78 16.53 -13.21
CA ARG A 60 -17.47 17.96 -13.10
C ARG A 60 -15.97 18.29 -13.04
N GLY A 61 -15.07 17.32 -13.24
CA GLY A 61 -13.62 17.55 -13.19
C GLY A 61 -12.87 16.66 -12.19
N PHE A 62 -13.42 15.49 -11.84
CA PHE A 62 -12.64 14.46 -11.16
C PHE A 62 -11.72 13.78 -12.17
N LEU A 63 -10.48 13.54 -11.78
CA LEU A 63 -9.56 12.75 -12.60
C LEU A 63 -9.56 11.31 -12.10
N ARG A 64 -9.87 10.37 -12.98
CA ARG A 64 -9.59 8.94 -12.78
C ARG A 64 -8.29 8.61 -13.52
N ILE A 65 -7.32 8.09 -12.80
CA ILE A 65 -5.94 7.87 -13.26
C ILE A 65 -5.65 6.38 -13.12
N VAL A 66 -5.38 5.71 -14.24
CA VAL A 66 -5.01 4.29 -14.27
C VAL A 66 -3.50 4.19 -14.41
N LEU A 67 -2.88 3.39 -13.55
CA LEU A 67 -1.45 3.08 -13.65
C LEU A 67 -1.25 1.73 -14.34
N THR A 68 -0.10 1.61 -15.01
CA THR A 68 0.29 0.37 -15.70
C THR A 68 0.60 -0.74 -14.70
N GLU A 69 1.26 -0.38 -13.60
CA GLU A 69 1.66 -1.27 -12.53
C GLU A 69 1.44 -0.59 -11.17
N PRO A 70 1.25 -1.36 -10.09
CA PRO A 70 1.21 -0.78 -8.76
C PRO A 70 2.61 -0.32 -8.35
N SER A 71 2.68 0.73 -7.55
CA SER A 71 3.92 1.21 -6.96
C SER A 71 3.97 0.91 -5.47
N LEU A 72 5.17 0.77 -4.93
CA LEU A 72 5.40 0.61 -3.51
C LEU A 72 6.51 1.55 -3.05
N ASP A 73 6.19 2.42 -2.10
CA ASP A 73 7.18 3.30 -1.47
C ASP A 73 8.01 2.48 -0.48
N ALA A 74 9.30 2.31 -0.78
CA ALA A 74 10.22 1.54 0.05
C ALA A 74 10.35 2.09 1.47
N GLU A 75 10.28 3.42 1.59
CA GLU A 75 10.31 4.16 2.85
C GLU A 75 8.96 4.88 3.01
N PRO A 76 7.94 4.21 3.56
CA PRO A 76 6.62 4.81 3.73
C PRO A 76 6.68 5.97 4.72
N ALA A 77 5.78 6.94 4.56
CA ALA A 77 5.64 8.04 5.51
C ALA A 77 5.33 7.52 6.93
N ALA A 78 5.94 8.13 7.94
CA ALA A 78 5.72 7.73 9.32
C ALA A 78 4.26 7.96 9.73
N VAL A 79 3.68 6.99 10.44
CA VAL A 79 2.36 7.15 11.05
C VAL A 79 2.50 8.07 12.27
N PRO A 80 1.88 9.28 12.26
CA PRO A 80 2.16 10.32 13.25
C PRO A 80 1.59 10.03 14.65
N CYS A 81 0.62 9.12 14.77
CA CYS A 81 0.09 8.71 16.06
C CYS A 81 -0.19 7.21 16.07
N GLN A 82 0.17 6.55 17.17
CA GLN A 82 -0.18 5.17 17.40
C GLN A 82 -1.50 5.13 18.19
N PRO A 83 -2.57 4.52 17.66
CA PRO A 83 -3.80 4.33 18.41
C PRO A 83 -3.54 3.51 19.68
N VAL A 84 -4.26 3.83 20.76
CA VAL A 84 -4.18 3.09 22.03
C VAL A 84 -5.21 1.96 21.99
N TRP A 85 -4.72 0.71 21.97
CA TRP A 85 -5.57 -0.48 22.04
C TRP A 85 -5.27 -1.30 23.29
N PRO A 86 -6.26 -2.06 23.81
CA PRO A 86 -5.98 -3.03 24.87
C PRO A 86 -5.04 -4.15 24.38
N ASP A 87 -4.19 -4.67 25.28
CA ASP A 87 -3.33 -5.81 24.94
C ASP A 87 -4.08 -7.15 24.92
N PHE A 88 -5.10 -7.27 25.77
CA PHE A 88 -5.91 -8.48 25.95
C PHE A 88 -7.40 -8.21 25.69
N PRO A 89 -8.16 -9.24 25.26
CA PRO A 89 -7.69 -10.59 24.92
C PRO A 89 -6.90 -10.61 23.60
N ARG A 90 -6.01 -11.60 23.45
CA ARG A 90 -5.22 -11.80 22.22
C ARG A 90 -6.01 -12.64 21.22
N THR A 91 -7.08 -12.05 20.70
CA THR A 91 -8.05 -12.68 19.80
C THR A 91 -8.28 -11.81 18.57
N TRP A 92 -8.77 -12.41 17.48
CA TRP A 92 -9.09 -11.69 16.24
C TRP A 92 -10.16 -10.60 16.42
N ASP A 93 -11.02 -10.70 17.44
CA ASP A 93 -11.99 -9.66 17.79
C ASP A 93 -11.35 -8.40 18.42
N ASN A 94 -10.06 -8.45 18.80
CA ASN A 94 -9.32 -7.30 19.33
C ASN A 94 -8.48 -6.65 18.22
N PRO A 95 -8.83 -5.44 17.74
CA PRO A 95 -8.08 -4.75 16.68
C PRO A 95 -6.61 -4.53 17.00
N GLY A 96 -6.28 -4.24 18.26
CA GLY A 96 -4.89 -4.04 18.69
C GLY A 96 -4.05 -5.32 18.56
N PHE A 97 -4.64 -6.47 18.88
CA PHE A 97 -3.98 -7.76 18.68
C PHE A 97 -3.74 -8.01 17.19
N VAL A 98 -4.75 -7.80 16.34
CA VAL A 98 -4.65 -8.02 14.89
C VAL A 98 -3.52 -7.19 14.28
N VAL A 99 -3.45 -5.90 14.63
CA VAL A 99 -2.40 -4.99 14.13
C VAL A 99 -1.01 -5.43 14.59
N ARG A 100 -0.81 -5.69 15.89
CA ARG A 100 0.50 -6.11 16.42
C ARG A 100 0.93 -7.48 15.90
N TYR A 101 -0.02 -8.39 15.72
CA TYR A 101 0.24 -9.70 15.12
C TYR A 101 0.65 -9.58 13.65
N GLY A 102 0.00 -8.70 12.88
CA GLY A 102 0.41 -8.36 11.52
C GLY A 102 1.85 -7.85 11.44
N HIS A 103 2.25 -6.93 12.33
CA HIS A 103 3.63 -6.47 12.43
C HIS A 103 4.61 -7.61 12.77
N ALA A 104 4.32 -8.40 13.81
CA ALA A 104 5.18 -9.51 14.24
C ALA A 104 5.38 -10.55 13.12
N ARG A 105 4.32 -10.83 12.35
CA ARG A 105 4.35 -11.71 11.18
C ARG A 105 5.21 -11.14 10.04
N ALA A 106 5.11 -9.85 9.75
CA ALA A 106 5.97 -9.19 8.77
C ALA A 106 7.46 -9.27 9.17
N CYS A 107 7.77 -9.05 10.46
CA CYS A 107 9.11 -9.29 10.98
C CYS A 107 9.58 -10.75 10.82
N ALA A 108 8.69 -11.72 11.04
CA ALA A 108 9.02 -13.14 10.88
C ALA A 108 9.33 -13.49 9.43
N VAL A 109 8.53 -12.98 8.48
CA VAL A 109 8.75 -13.15 7.04
C VAL A 109 10.14 -12.65 6.63
N LEU A 110 10.56 -11.47 7.08
CA LEU A 110 11.89 -10.94 6.76
C LEU A 110 13.01 -11.84 7.30
N ARG A 111 12.85 -12.40 8.50
CA ARG A 111 13.84 -13.34 9.06
C ARG A 111 13.91 -14.64 8.26
N TRP A 112 12.76 -15.22 7.91
CA TRP A 112 12.71 -16.45 7.13
C TRP A 112 13.23 -16.25 5.71
N ALA A 113 12.90 -15.12 5.07
CA ALA A 113 13.41 -14.75 3.76
C ALA A 113 14.95 -14.77 3.72
N GLY A 114 15.60 -14.20 4.74
CA GLY A 114 17.06 -14.23 4.87
C GLY A 114 17.64 -15.64 5.08
N GLN A 115 16.93 -16.52 5.81
CA GLN A 115 17.34 -17.91 6.01
C GLN A 115 17.17 -18.77 4.74
N LEU A 116 16.17 -18.46 3.92
CA LEU A 116 15.83 -19.17 2.69
C LEU A 116 16.52 -18.59 1.44
N GLY A 117 17.37 -17.57 1.61
CA GLY A 117 18.11 -16.98 0.49
C GLY A 117 17.23 -16.20 -0.49
N VAL A 118 16.08 -15.68 -0.07
CA VAL A 118 15.26 -14.79 -0.90
C VAL A 118 16.04 -13.49 -1.14
N GLY A 119 16.19 -13.10 -2.40
CA GLY A 119 16.89 -11.88 -2.79
C GLY A 119 16.19 -10.59 -2.34
N ASP A 120 16.88 -9.46 -2.49
CA ASP A 120 16.43 -8.12 -2.10
C ASP A 120 15.76 -7.32 -3.24
N GLY A 121 15.61 -7.94 -4.42
CA GLY A 121 15.00 -7.33 -5.59
C GLY A 121 13.51 -7.00 -5.43
N PHE A 122 13.06 -5.94 -6.09
CA PHE A 122 11.64 -5.59 -6.19
C PHE A 122 11.24 -5.41 -7.65
N ALA A 123 10.26 -6.20 -8.10
CA ALA A 123 9.63 -6.07 -9.40
C ALA A 123 8.11 -6.00 -9.20
N ALA A 124 7.51 -4.84 -9.46
CA ALA A 124 6.08 -4.61 -9.25
C ALA A 124 5.19 -5.54 -10.11
N ALA A 125 5.64 -5.86 -11.31
CA ALA A 125 4.99 -6.83 -12.21
C ALA A 125 4.76 -8.21 -11.56
N GLU A 126 5.59 -8.62 -10.59
CA GLU A 126 5.44 -9.89 -9.88
C GLU A 126 4.26 -9.89 -8.89
N LEU A 127 3.75 -8.72 -8.50
CA LEU A 127 2.62 -8.56 -7.59
C LEU A 127 1.28 -8.52 -8.35
N SER A 128 1.08 -9.53 -9.19
CA SER A 128 -0.15 -9.70 -9.98
C SER A 128 -1.29 -10.36 -9.20
N ASP A 129 -0.99 -11.06 -8.10
CA ASP A 129 -2.02 -11.71 -7.31
C ASP A 129 -2.90 -10.70 -6.55
N ARG A 130 -4.20 -10.99 -6.51
CA ARG A 130 -5.20 -10.13 -5.87
C ARG A 130 -4.91 -9.82 -4.41
N TYR A 131 -4.22 -10.70 -3.68
CA TYR A 131 -4.01 -10.52 -2.24
C TYR A 131 -2.96 -9.45 -1.98
N HIS A 132 -1.83 -9.48 -2.70
CA HIS A 132 -0.83 -8.41 -2.61
C HIS A 132 -1.34 -7.11 -3.22
N ARG A 133 -2.12 -7.15 -4.33
CA ARG A 133 -2.72 -5.93 -4.88
C ARG A 133 -3.63 -5.22 -3.87
N ARG A 134 -4.38 -5.96 -3.06
CA ARG A 134 -5.16 -5.38 -1.95
C ARG A 134 -4.29 -4.72 -0.89
N VAL A 135 -3.16 -5.34 -0.52
CA VAL A 135 -2.20 -4.73 0.42
C VAL A 135 -1.65 -3.42 -0.15
N LEU A 136 -1.20 -3.44 -1.41
CA LEU A 136 -0.70 -2.25 -2.11
C LEU A 136 -1.75 -1.14 -2.18
N ARG A 137 -3.00 -1.50 -2.45
CA ARG A 137 -4.14 -0.57 -2.48
C ARG A 137 -4.42 0.07 -1.14
N VAL A 138 -4.23 -0.65 -0.03
CA VAL A 138 -4.36 -0.06 1.31
C VAL A 138 -3.16 0.86 1.58
N LEU A 139 -1.93 0.40 1.33
CA LEU A 139 -0.71 1.20 1.53
C LEU A 139 -0.73 2.51 0.74
N ALA A 140 -1.30 2.50 -0.48
CA ALA A 140 -1.46 3.68 -1.32
C ALA A 140 -2.32 4.80 -0.70
N GLU A 141 -3.10 4.53 0.36
CA GLU A 141 -3.84 5.57 1.08
C GLU A 141 -2.94 6.42 2.00
N LEU A 142 -1.76 5.90 2.37
CA LEU A 142 -0.93 6.45 3.44
C LEU A 142 -0.56 7.93 3.20
N PRO A 143 -0.09 8.36 2.01
CA PRO A 143 0.29 9.75 1.79
C PRO A 143 -0.89 10.73 2.02
N GLY A 144 -2.08 10.36 1.57
CA GLY A 144 -3.30 11.16 1.77
C GLY A 144 -3.75 11.20 3.24
N ARG A 145 -3.55 10.11 3.99
CA ARG A 145 -3.88 10.06 5.42
C ARG A 145 -2.95 10.93 6.26
N VAL A 146 -1.65 10.97 5.96
CA VAL A 146 -0.68 11.79 6.70
C VAL A 146 -1.01 13.28 6.64
N VAL A 147 -1.58 13.76 5.52
CA VAL A 147 -1.97 15.17 5.35
C VAL A 147 -3.43 15.47 5.73
N SER A 148 -4.23 14.43 6.05
CA SER A 148 -5.65 14.58 6.38
C SER A 148 -5.85 15.05 7.82
N ARG A 149 -6.89 15.86 8.04
CA ARG A 149 -7.36 16.23 9.39
C ARG A 149 -8.16 15.11 10.07
N GLU A 150 -8.69 14.18 9.29
CA GLU A 150 -9.46 13.03 9.76
C GLU A 150 -8.83 11.73 9.23
N PRO A 151 -7.65 11.36 9.73
CA PRO A 151 -6.83 10.33 9.12
C PRO A 151 -7.26 8.91 9.41
N GLY A 152 -8.25 8.67 10.29
CA GLY A 152 -8.85 7.36 10.57
C GLY A 152 -7.85 6.23 10.82
N TRP A 153 -6.78 6.49 11.59
CA TRP A 153 -5.62 5.60 11.73
C TRP A 153 -5.97 4.20 12.23
N GLU A 154 -6.88 4.08 13.19
CA GLU A 154 -7.27 2.78 13.74
C GLU A 154 -7.86 1.85 12.66
N GLY A 155 -8.87 2.33 11.92
CA GLY A 155 -9.49 1.57 10.86
C GLY A 155 -8.54 1.32 9.67
N TYR A 156 -7.63 2.25 9.39
CA TYR A 156 -6.59 2.06 8.38
C TYR A 156 -5.62 0.93 8.74
N LEU A 157 -5.04 0.97 9.94
CA LEU A 157 -4.07 -0.02 10.41
C LEU A 157 -4.71 -1.40 10.51
N LEU A 158 -5.96 -1.49 11.00
CA LEU A 158 -6.69 -2.74 11.05
C LEU A 158 -6.92 -3.33 9.64
N ARG A 159 -7.36 -2.52 8.68
CA ARG A 159 -7.54 -2.98 7.28
C ARG A 159 -6.23 -3.43 6.65
N LEU A 160 -5.14 -2.73 6.90
CA LEU A 160 -3.82 -3.11 6.39
C LEU A 160 -3.38 -4.45 6.99
N ALA A 161 -3.54 -4.63 8.30
CA ALA A 161 -3.18 -5.87 8.98
C ALA A 161 -4.01 -7.07 8.49
N LEU A 162 -5.31 -6.89 8.28
CA LEU A 162 -6.19 -7.94 7.73
C LEU A 162 -5.86 -8.27 6.27
N ALA A 163 -5.65 -7.27 5.42
CA ALA A 163 -5.24 -7.50 4.03
C ALA A 163 -3.90 -8.25 3.95
N TYR A 164 -2.93 -7.89 4.81
CA TYR A 164 -1.65 -8.57 4.88
C TYR A 164 -1.76 -9.99 5.46
N HIS A 165 -2.66 -10.22 6.42
CA HIS A 165 -2.98 -11.57 6.90
C HIS A 165 -3.45 -12.46 5.76
N ASP A 166 -4.45 -12.02 4.97
CA ASP A 166 -4.95 -12.76 3.83
C ASP A 166 -3.85 -13.05 2.79
N ALA A 167 -3.00 -12.06 2.49
CA ALA A 167 -1.86 -12.25 1.60
C ALA A 167 -0.90 -13.32 2.13
N HIS A 168 -0.55 -13.29 3.41
CA HIS A 168 0.33 -14.29 4.02
C HIS A 168 -0.25 -15.71 3.99
N GLU A 169 -1.55 -15.87 4.25
CA GLU A 169 -2.19 -17.20 4.29
C GLU A 169 -2.42 -17.78 2.89
N ARG A 170 -2.66 -16.94 1.88
CA ARG A 170 -3.09 -17.37 0.54
C ARG A 170 -2.00 -17.30 -0.52
N ALA A 171 -1.01 -16.43 -0.32
CA ALA A 171 0.11 -16.21 -1.21
C ALA A 171 1.37 -15.90 -0.37
N PRO A 172 1.98 -16.89 0.30
CA PRO A 172 3.12 -16.66 1.17
C PRO A 172 4.25 -15.89 0.47
N ALA A 173 4.91 -15.01 1.25
CA ALA A 173 6.03 -14.21 0.76
C ALA A 173 7.33 -15.01 0.65
N VAL A 174 7.45 -16.09 1.42
CA VAL A 174 8.61 -17.00 1.39
C VAL A 174 8.23 -18.31 0.69
N PRO A 175 9.19 -19.00 0.07
CA PRO A 175 8.93 -20.29 -0.58
C PRO A 175 8.37 -21.33 0.39
N VAL A 176 7.51 -22.21 -0.10
CA VAL A 176 6.88 -23.27 0.70
C VAL A 176 7.20 -24.65 0.13
N GLY A 177 7.56 -25.60 1.00
CA GLY A 177 7.89 -26.96 0.60
C GLY A 177 9.21 -26.99 -0.20
N ASP A 178 9.15 -27.57 -1.40
CA ASP A 178 10.31 -27.70 -2.30
C ASP A 178 10.41 -26.52 -3.31
N GLU A 179 9.66 -25.44 -3.11
CA GLU A 179 9.73 -24.25 -3.96
C GLU A 179 11.06 -23.51 -3.77
N GLU A 180 11.68 -23.10 -4.88
CA GLU A 180 12.90 -22.31 -4.87
C GLU A 180 12.59 -20.80 -4.71
N PRO A 181 13.46 -20.03 -4.02
CA PRO A 181 13.33 -18.57 -3.94
C PRO A 181 13.42 -17.94 -5.34
N GLY A 182 12.61 -16.90 -5.56
CA GLY A 182 12.48 -16.26 -6.88
C GLY A 182 11.97 -14.82 -6.81
N PRO A 183 11.84 -14.14 -7.96
CA PRO A 183 11.46 -12.72 -8.03
C PRO A 183 10.14 -12.38 -7.33
N VAL A 184 9.14 -13.26 -7.44
CA VAL A 184 7.86 -13.10 -6.73
C VAL A 184 8.04 -13.08 -5.21
N HIS A 185 8.88 -13.95 -4.66
CA HIS A 185 9.18 -13.98 -3.23
C HIS A 185 9.85 -12.68 -2.79
N ALA A 186 10.84 -12.21 -3.56
CA ALA A 186 11.53 -10.95 -3.28
C ALA A 186 10.54 -9.75 -3.28
N ALA A 187 9.63 -9.70 -4.27
CA ALA A 187 8.61 -8.65 -4.34
C ALA A 187 7.62 -8.70 -3.15
N ARG A 188 7.17 -9.89 -2.74
CA ARG A 188 6.27 -10.07 -1.59
C ARG A 188 6.97 -9.78 -0.26
N VAL A 189 8.24 -10.15 -0.11
CA VAL A 189 9.06 -9.80 1.05
C VAL A 189 9.24 -8.29 1.15
N ARG A 190 9.38 -7.58 0.03
CA ARG A 190 9.39 -6.11 0.01
C ARG A 190 8.08 -5.52 0.51
N VAL A 191 6.93 -6.11 0.15
CA VAL A 191 5.63 -5.72 0.72
C VAL A 191 5.62 -5.92 2.23
N ALA A 192 6.11 -7.07 2.72
CA ALA A 192 6.22 -7.33 4.16
C ALA A 192 7.12 -6.30 4.88
N ASP A 193 8.24 -5.88 4.28
CA ASP A 193 9.10 -4.83 4.84
C ASP A 193 8.35 -3.50 5.01
N VAL A 194 7.60 -3.07 3.98
CA VAL A 194 6.82 -1.84 4.05
C VAL A 194 5.68 -1.97 5.06
N VAL A 195 4.96 -3.09 5.09
CA VAL A 195 3.90 -3.35 6.08
C VAL A 195 4.45 -3.26 7.50
N ARG A 196 5.63 -3.83 7.77
CA ARG A 196 6.30 -3.73 9.08
C ARG A 196 6.60 -2.29 9.47
N LYS A 197 7.01 -1.44 8.52
CA LYS A 197 7.30 -0.02 8.80
C LYS A 197 6.04 0.78 9.12
N VAL A 198 4.88 0.37 8.62
CA VAL A 198 3.58 1.07 8.81
C VAL A 198 2.81 0.56 10.02
N LEU A 199 2.74 -0.77 10.22
CA LEU A 199 2.01 -1.35 11.35
C LEU A 199 2.80 -1.15 12.65
N PRO A 200 2.19 -0.62 13.72
CA PRO A 200 2.87 -0.55 15.01
C PRO A 200 3.12 -1.95 15.56
N GLY A 201 4.36 -2.19 15.97
CA GLY A 201 4.75 -3.38 16.71
C GLY A 201 4.49 -3.26 18.22
N PRO A 202 4.59 -4.37 18.97
CA PRO A 202 4.70 -4.27 20.42
C PRO A 202 5.99 -3.53 20.81
N ASP A 203 5.95 -2.75 21.89
CA ASP A 203 7.13 -2.04 22.43
C ASP A 203 8.26 -2.99 22.86
N ARG A 204 7.97 -4.29 23.04
CA ARG A 204 8.94 -5.36 23.29
C ARG A 204 8.52 -6.62 22.53
N LEU A 205 9.45 -7.16 21.74
CA LEU A 205 9.41 -8.54 21.21
C LEU A 205 10.04 -9.50 22.21
#